data_AF-A0A381XSJ7-F1
#
_entry.id   AF-A0A381XSJ7-F1
#
_cell.length_a   1.000
_cell.length_b   1.000
_cell.length_c   1.000
_cell.angle_alpha   90.00
_cell.angle_beta   90.00
_cell.angle_gamma   90.00
#
_symmetry.space_group_name_H-M   'P 1'
#
loop_
_entity.id
_entity.type
_entity.pdbx_description
1 polymer ?
#
loop_
_entity_poly.entity_id
_entity_poly.type
_entity_poly.pdbx_seq_one_letter_code
_entity_poly.pdbx_strand_id
1 'polypeptide(L)'
;RPTTVMAITRNVSDCDLRKARWVGSDEVDLSDTPQAMAGLTRGKGQLVMADSSAHLSNDADLGKQGMIIKAHVESAGGNSIKEASPIALGGCGEYKEMPLPEVFNTKLGNHHTFIIDKSGSMSSDNRLNQAQNALLAALDDMRPTKKFYVFFFSSGEHQSMGGEPPFALQYEVDLVRPWIEKQRASGRTDPRGAIRETFERIHPDTIWILTDGWFNGKGGSAAVRKLITELNTDRLVRVNTVGFGRDPKNVDRNLGGIAADNNGTYFFSRSDIPRNDNRN
;
A
#
# COMPACT_ATOMS: atom_id res chain seq x y z
N ARG A 1 33.35 4.44 4.88
CA ARG A 1 32.18 5.34 4.79
C ARG A 1 30.94 4.48 4.84
N PRO A 2 29.82 4.90 5.47
CA PRO A 2 28.62 4.09 5.49
C PRO A 2 28.12 3.88 4.06
N THR A 3 28.01 2.63 3.63
CA THR A 3 27.50 2.24 2.31
C THR A 3 26.01 1.94 2.34
N THR A 4 25.35 2.17 3.48
CA THR A 4 23.92 2.01 3.65
C THR A 4 23.18 3.05 2.82
N VAL A 5 22.41 2.58 1.86
CA VAL A 5 21.53 3.38 1.02
C VAL A 5 20.26 3.71 1.81
N MET A 6 19.95 4.99 1.90
CA MET A 6 18.78 5.52 2.62
C MET A 6 17.62 5.84 1.67
N ALA A 7 17.94 6.34 0.48
CA ALA A 7 16.96 6.65 -0.54
C ALA A 7 17.58 6.51 -1.92
N ILE A 8 16.73 6.24 -2.91
CA ILE A 8 17.08 6.21 -4.33
C ILE A 8 16.04 6.97 -5.13
N THR A 9 16.40 7.38 -6.33
CA THR A 9 15.40 7.77 -7.32
C THR A 9 14.51 6.58 -7.70
N ARG A 10 13.22 6.81 -7.91
CA ARG A 10 12.23 5.75 -8.21
C ARG A 10 12.43 5.02 -9.54
N ASN A 11 13.38 5.44 -10.38
CA ASN A 11 13.59 4.93 -11.74
C ASN A 11 14.39 3.63 -11.79
N VAL A 12 14.02 2.65 -10.95
CA VAL A 12 14.61 1.31 -10.92
C VAL A 12 13.71 0.32 -11.63
N SER A 13 14.30 -0.61 -12.38
CA SER A 13 13.55 -1.62 -13.14
C SER A 13 12.90 -2.70 -12.27
N ASP A 14 13.38 -2.86 -11.03
CA ASP A 14 12.94 -3.86 -10.06
C ASP A 14 13.07 -3.24 -8.65
N CYS A 15 12.23 -3.66 -7.71
CA CYS A 15 12.32 -3.25 -6.30
C CYS A 15 13.51 -3.87 -5.59
N ASP A 16 13.79 -5.14 -5.91
CA ASP A 16 14.95 -5.82 -5.38
C ASP A 16 16.16 -5.26 -6.12
N LEU A 17 16.89 -4.38 -5.43
CA LEU A 17 18.05 -3.72 -6.01
C LEU A 17 19.15 -4.70 -6.39
N ARG A 18 19.07 -5.97 -5.97
CA ARG A 18 19.93 -7.06 -6.44
C ARG A 18 19.58 -7.56 -7.85
N LYS A 19 18.42 -7.20 -8.38
CA LYS A 19 17.92 -7.54 -9.74
C LYS A 19 17.70 -6.30 -10.61
N ALA A 20 17.67 -5.12 -9.99
CA ALA A 20 17.37 -3.87 -10.67
C ALA A 20 18.52 -3.37 -11.56
N ARG A 21 18.13 -2.53 -12.52
CA ARG A 21 18.95 -1.55 -13.22
C ARG A 21 18.27 -0.19 -13.20
N TRP A 22 18.98 0.88 -13.53
CA TRP A 22 18.37 2.19 -13.70
C TRP A 22 17.69 2.32 -15.07
N VAL A 23 16.53 2.96 -15.05
CA VAL A 23 15.63 3.13 -16.19
C VAL A 23 15.58 4.61 -16.58
N GLY A 24 15.72 4.91 -17.86
CA GLY A 24 15.81 6.28 -18.36
C GLY A 24 14.62 6.77 -19.16
N SER A 25 14.61 8.06 -19.50
CA SER A 25 13.66 8.64 -20.46
C SER A 25 13.91 8.22 -21.92
N ASP A 26 15.07 7.63 -22.19
CA ASP A 26 15.56 7.12 -23.48
C ASP A 26 15.47 5.58 -23.57
N GLU A 27 14.62 4.94 -22.77
CA GLU A 27 14.25 3.54 -23.00
C GLU A 27 13.55 3.39 -24.35
N VAL A 28 13.70 2.20 -24.94
CA VAL A 28 13.14 1.89 -26.26
C VAL A 28 11.61 1.87 -26.23
N ASP A 29 11.02 1.41 -25.12
CA ASP A 29 9.58 1.36 -24.91
C ASP A 29 9.20 1.90 -23.52
N LEU A 30 8.73 3.14 -23.48
CA LEU A 30 8.29 3.79 -22.24
C LEU A 30 6.97 3.24 -21.71
N SER A 31 6.20 2.50 -22.52
CA SER A 31 4.94 1.90 -22.06
C SER A 31 5.18 0.73 -21.09
N ASP A 32 6.30 0.02 -21.26
CA ASP A 32 6.76 -1.06 -20.37
C ASP A 32 7.64 -0.56 -19.21
N THR A 33 8.01 0.72 -19.21
CA THR A 33 8.88 1.31 -18.18
C THR A 33 8.30 2.59 -17.56
N PRO A 34 7.14 2.54 -16.88
CA PRO A 34 6.48 3.71 -16.30
C PRO A 34 7.31 4.43 -15.22
N GLN A 35 8.30 3.75 -14.65
CA GLN A 35 9.26 4.29 -13.69
C GLN A 35 10.31 5.24 -14.32
N ALA A 36 10.40 5.29 -15.65
CA ALA A 36 11.28 6.22 -16.35
C ALA A 36 11.00 7.67 -15.92
N MET A 37 12.06 8.46 -15.75
CA MET A 37 11.94 9.86 -15.33
C MET A 37 12.60 10.79 -16.34
N ALA A 38 11.91 11.88 -16.68
CA ALA A 38 12.49 12.95 -17.47
C ALA A 38 13.75 13.49 -16.80
N GLY A 39 14.83 13.65 -17.58
CA GLY A 39 16.12 14.15 -17.08
C GLY A 39 17.08 13.08 -16.55
N LEU A 40 16.66 11.82 -16.47
CA LEU A 40 17.55 10.69 -16.21
C LEU A 40 17.60 9.79 -17.44
N THR A 41 18.80 9.55 -17.97
CA THR A 41 18.99 8.63 -19.09
C THR A 41 19.16 7.19 -18.59
N ARG A 42 19.06 6.23 -19.50
CA ARG A 42 19.14 4.81 -19.25
C ARG A 42 20.46 4.50 -18.54
N GLY A 43 20.37 3.65 -17.52
CA GLY A 43 21.53 3.29 -16.71
C GLY A 43 21.99 4.38 -15.73
N LYS A 44 21.19 5.43 -15.47
CA LYS A 44 21.50 6.47 -14.49
C LYS A 44 20.42 6.66 -13.44
N GLY A 45 20.83 6.81 -12.19
CA GLY A 45 19.99 7.18 -11.07
C GLY A 45 20.72 8.02 -10.06
N GLN A 46 20.07 8.29 -8.94
CA GLN A 46 20.66 8.97 -7.80
C GLN A 46 20.38 8.15 -6.54
N LEU A 47 21.29 8.23 -5.58
CA LEU A 47 21.15 7.62 -4.28
C LEU A 47 21.61 8.56 -3.17
N VAL A 48 21.03 8.38 -1.99
CA VAL A 48 21.41 9.06 -0.75
C VAL A 48 21.90 8.01 0.23
N MET A 49 23.05 8.28 0.85
CA MET A 49 23.71 7.38 1.79
C MET A 49 23.45 7.81 3.24
N ALA A 50 23.68 6.91 4.20
CA ALA A 50 23.49 7.19 5.63
C ALA A 50 24.46 8.24 6.22
N ASP A 51 25.55 8.58 5.52
CA ASP A 51 26.39 9.74 5.86
C ASP A 51 25.83 11.08 5.31
N SER A 52 24.58 11.08 4.85
CA SER A 52 23.90 12.23 4.24
C SER A 52 24.52 12.72 2.92
N SER A 53 25.40 11.94 2.31
CA SER A 53 25.90 12.23 0.96
C SER A 53 24.92 11.79 -0.13
N ALA A 54 24.88 12.53 -1.24
CA ALA A 54 24.14 12.18 -2.45
C ALA A 54 25.12 11.79 -3.56
N HIS A 55 24.82 10.72 -4.30
CA HIS A 55 25.68 10.21 -5.36
C HIS A 55 24.90 9.98 -6.64
N LEU A 56 25.53 10.32 -7.76
CA LEU A 56 25.19 9.78 -9.07
C LEU A 56 25.49 8.29 -9.08
N SER A 57 24.51 7.51 -9.53
CA SER A 57 24.62 6.06 -9.61
C SER A 57 24.38 5.56 -11.03
N ASN A 58 24.98 4.42 -11.34
CA ASN A 58 24.76 3.71 -12.60
C ASN A 58 24.53 2.21 -12.38
N ASP A 59 24.30 1.46 -13.45
CA ASP A 59 23.92 0.04 -13.37
C ASP A 59 24.96 -0.85 -12.67
N ALA A 60 26.25 -0.46 -12.67
CA ALA A 60 27.29 -1.20 -11.97
C ALA A 60 27.21 -1.08 -10.43
N ASP A 61 26.42 -0.13 -9.93
CA ASP A 61 26.17 0.02 -8.50
C ASP A 61 25.05 -0.92 -8.01
N LEU A 62 24.16 -1.32 -8.94
CA LEU A 62 23.01 -2.19 -8.70
C LEU A 62 23.33 -3.66 -9.03
N GLY A 63 22.41 -4.55 -8.71
CA GLY A 63 22.55 -5.98 -8.94
C GLY A 63 23.20 -6.72 -7.79
N LYS A 64 23.18 -8.06 -7.84
CA LYS A 64 23.77 -8.94 -6.80
C LYS A 64 25.25 -8.67 -6.55
N GLN A 65 25.98 -8.24 -7.58
CA GLN A 65 27.40 -7.90 -7.52
C GLN A 65 27.64 -6.39 -7.61
N GLY A 66 26.57 -5.59 -7.51
CA GLY A 66 26.65 -4.14 -7.60
C GLY A 66 27.53 -3.55 -6.51
N MET A 67 28.38 -2.61 -6.87
CA MET A 67 29.38 -2.04 -5.96
C MET A 67 28.75 -1.42 -4.71
N ILE A 68 27.56 -0.83 -4.84
CA ILE A 68 26.84 -0.19 -3.74
C ILE A 68 25.85 -1.15 -3.11
N ILE A 69 25.02 -1.84 -3.88
CA ILE A 69 23.96 -2.69 -3.32
C ILE A 69 24.51 -3.89 -2.56
N LYS A 70 25.62 -4.48 -3.01
CA LYS A 70 26.30 -5.52 -2.24
C LYS A 70 26.75 -4.98 -0.88
N ALA A 71 27.41 -3.82 -0.87
CA ALA A 71 27.90 -3.21 0.36
C ALA A 71 26.78 -2.68 1.27
N HIS A 72 25.62 -2.31 0.72
CA HIS A 72 24.42 -1.97 1.48
C HIS A 72 23.84 -3.20 2.17
N VAL A 73 23.63 -4.28 1.43
CA VAL A 73 23.11 -5.56 1.94
C VAL A 73 23.99 -6.12 3.05
N GLU A 74 25.29 -6.13 2.82
CA GLU A 74 26.30 -6.58 3.76
C GLU A 74 26.57 -5.57 4.89
N SER A 75 25.95 -4.38 4.83
CA SER A 75 26.13 -3.39 5.88
C SER A 75 25.56 -3.90 7.21
N ALA A 76 26.41 -3.88 8.24
CA ALA A 76 26.08 -4.28 9.59
C ALA A 76 26.42 -3.13 10.55
N GLY A 77 25.53 -2.86 11.50
CA GLY A 77 25.69 -1.80 12.49
C GLY A 77 24.42 -1.54 13.30
N GLY A 78 24.56 -0.88 14.45
CA GLY A 78 23.44 -0.64 15.38
C GLY A 78 22.85 -1.95 15.95
N ASN A 79 21.52 -1.99 16.11
CA ASN A 79 20.79 -3.16 16.61
C ASN A 79 20.36 -4.14 15.51
N SER A 80 20.85 -3.99 14.26
CA SER A 80 20.51 -4.92 13.18
C SER A 80 21.26 -6.23 13.32
N ILE A 81 20.53 -7.34 13.40
CA ILE A 81 21.06 -8.70 13.58
C ILE A 81 21.04 -9.50 12.27
N LYS A 82 20.63 -8.87 11.17
CA LYS A 82 20.48 -9.47 9.84
C LYS A 82 21.00 -8.52 8.76
N GLU A 83 21.23 -9.05 7.56
CA GLU A 83 21.53 -8.27 6.35
C GLU A 83 20.50 -7.14 6.15
N ALA A 84 20.96 -6.01 5.63
CA ALA A 84 20.07 -4.94 5.25
C ALA A 84 19.19 -5.37 4.07
N SER A 85 17.93 -4.95 4.09
CA SER A 85 17.02 -5.21 2.98
C SER A 85 17.50 -4.48 1.71
N PRO A 86 17.66 -5.16 0.56
CA PRO A 86 17.92 -4.51 -0.72
C PRO A 86 16.65 -3.93 -1.34
N ILE A 87 15.51 -4.05 -0.67
CA ILE A 87 14.20 -3.73 -1.24
C ILE A 87 13.98 -2.23 -1.18
N ALA A 88 13.83 -1.61 -2.35
CA ALA A 88 13.44 -0.21 -2.47
C ALA A 88 11.98 -0.04 -2.06
N LEU A 89 11.75 0.59 -0.90
CA LEU A 89 10.41 0.93 -0.44
C LEU A 89 9.78 1.97 -1.39
N GLY A 90 8.58 1.69 -1.87
CA GLY A 90 7.88 2.52 -2.87
C GLY A 90 8.32 2.27 -4.31
N GLY A 91 9.24 1.34 -4.57
CA GLY A 91 9.52 0.80 -5.91
C GLY A 91 8.49 -0.25 -6.34
N CYS A 92 8.43 -0.53 -7.65
CA CYS A 92 7.78 -1.64 -8.37
C CYS A 92 6.84 -2.60 -7.61
N GLY A 93 5.76 -2.10 -7.03
CA GLY A 93 4.59 -2.89 -6.63
C GLY A 93 4.82 -4.12 -5.74
N GLU A 94 5.96 -4.20 -5.04
CA GLU A 94 6.22 -5.24 -4.05
C GLU A 94 5.33 -5.03 -2.83
N TYR A 95 4.87 -6.15 -2.27
CA TYR A 95 4.04 -6.16 -1.08
C TYR A 95 4.85 -6.57 0.14
N LYS A 96 4.46 -6.04 1.30
CA LYS A 96 4.83 -6.60 2.59
C LYS A 96 3.80 -7.66 2.99
N GLU A 97 4.23 -8.92 3.04
CA GLU A 97 3.36 -10.00 3.54
C GLU A 97 3.18 -9.86 5.05
N MET A 98 1.93 -9.87 5.52
CA MET A 98 1.64 -9.85 6.96
C MET A 98 0.23 -10.36 7.27
N PRO A 99 -0.02 -10.84 8.50
CA PRO A 99 -1.36 -11.24 8.93
C PRO A 99 -2.35 -10.08 8.84
N LEU A 100 -3.56 -10.36 8.36
CA LEU A 100 -4.58 -9.33 8.15
C LEU A 100 -4.87 -8.45 9.39
N PRO A 101 -4.95 -8.99 10.62
CA PRO A 101 -5.17 -8.18 11.82
C PRO A 101 -4.09 -7.13 12.11
N GLU A 102 -2.89 -7.28 11.55
CA GLU A 102 -1.78 -6.36 11.77
C GLU A 102 -1.61 -5.32 10.66
N VAL A 103 -2.31 -5.47 9.53
CA VAL A 103 -2.11 -4.65 8.33
C VAL A 103 -2.46 -3.20 8.57
N PHE A 104 -3.60 -2.94 9.21
CA PHE A 104 -4.13 -1.60 9.45
C PHE A 104 -3.39 -0.91 10.61
N ASN A 105 -2.13 -0.57 10.38
CA ASN A 105 -1.29 0.09 11.38
C ASN A 105 -1.55 1.61 11.40
N THR A 106 -2.34 2.05 12.36
CA THR A 106 -2.80 3.44 12.46
C THR A 106 -1.83 4.36 13.19
N LYS A 107 -0.59 3.92 13.49
CA LYS A 107 0.39 4.71 14.28
C LYS A 107 0.81 6.01 13.58
N LEU A 108 1.06 5.97 12.27
CA LEU A 108 1.34 7.15 11.45
C LEU A 108 0.02 7.77 10.97
N GLY A 109 -0.04 9.10 10.87
CA GLY A 109 -1.27 9.81 10.47
C GLY A 109 -2.27 9.99 11.63
N ASN A 110 -3.09 11.02 11.55
CA ASN A 110 -4.08 11.39 12.56
C ASN A 110 -5.52 11.27 12.06
N HIS A 111 -5.73 11.23 10.75
CA HIS A 111 -7.04 11.09 10.12
C HIS A 111 -7.02 9.97 9.08
N HIS A 112 -7.68 8.85 9.41
CA HIS A 112 -7.63 7.61 8.65
C HIS A 112 -8.95 7.33 7.93
N THR A 113 -8.90 6.92 6.67
CA THR A 113 -10.07 6.37 5.96
C THR A 113 -9.82 4.93 5.53
N PHE A 114 -10.75 4.04 5.85
CA PHE A 114 -10.74 2.63 5.46
C PHE A 114 -11.75 2.38 4.35
N ILE A 115 -11.29 1.90 3.20
CA ILE A 115 -12.09 1.57 2.02
C ILE A 115 -12.00 0.05 1.83
N ILE A 116 -13.05 -0.65 2.29
CA ILE A 116 -13.07 -2.10 2.38
C ILE A 116 -13.95 -2.70 1.28
N ASP A 117 -13.39 -3.63 0.52
CA ASP A 117 -14.13 -4.38 -0.48
C ASP A 117 -15.20 -5.26 0.17
N LYS A 118 -16.44 -5.19 -0.34
CA LYS A 118 -17.51 -6.14 -0.03
C LYS A 118 -18.08 -6.79 -1.29
N SER A 119 -17.30 -6.92 -2.35
CA SER A 119 -17.69 -7.60 -3.59
C SER A 119 -18.01 -9.08 -3.35
N GLY A 120 -18.67 -9.72 -4.33
CA GLY A 120 -19.11 -11.11 -4.18
C GLY A 120 -18.00 -12.11 -3.84
N SER A 121 -16.76 -11.88 -4.28
CA SER A 121 -15.59 -12.74 -3.97
C SER A 121 -15.27 -12.77 -2.47
N MET A 122 -15.56 -11.69 -1.75
CA MET A 122 -15.36 -11.58 -0.31
C MET A 122 -16.24 -12.54 0.51
N SER A 123 -17.20 -13.23 -0.11
CA SER A 123 -17.97 -14.32 0.51
C SER A 123 -17.17 -15.63 0.67
N SER A 124 -16.11 -15.81 -0.12
CA SER A 124 -15.25 -16.98 -0.07
C SER A 124 -14.28 -16.92 1.12
N ASP A 125 -13.83 -18.07 1.62
CA ASP A 125 -12.84 -18.20 2.70
C ASP A 125 -13.13 -17.33 3.94
N ASN A 126 -14.41 -17.01 4.20
CA ASN A 126 -14.81 -16.11 5.29
C ASN A 126 -14.17 -14.70 5.20
N ARG A 127 -13.77 -14.25 3.99
CA ARG A 127 -12.90 -13.08 3.79
C ARG A 127 -13.50 -11.78 4.32
N LEU A 128 -14.78 -11.51 4.06
CA LEU A 128 -15.43 -10.30 4.56
C LEU A 128 -15.41 -10.24 6.09
N ASN A 129 -15.73 -11.34 6.76
CA ASN A 129 -15.69 -11.43 8.21
C ASN A 129 -14.26 -11.25 8.74
N GLN A 130 -13.24 -11.78 8.05
CA GLN A 130 -11.85 -11.54 8.41
C GLN A 130 -11.46 -10.05 8.27
N ALA A 131 -11.88 -9.40 7.18
CA ALA A 131 -11.64 -7.97 6.95
C ALA A 131 -12.36 -7.08 7.97
N GLN A 132 -13.62 -7.39 8.31
CA GLN A 132 -14.38 -6.71 9.37
C GLN A 132 -13.68 -6.84 10.72
N ASN A 133 -13.24 -8.04 11.10
CA ASN A 133 -12.53 -8.26 12.36
C ASN A 133 -11.19 -7.51 12.41
N ALA A 134 -10.43 -7.50 11.31
CA ALA A 134 -9.19 -6.76 11.23
C ALA A 134 -9.40 -5.24 11.31
N LEU A 135 -10.45 -4.72 10.65
CA LEU A 135 -10.84 -3.32 10.77
C LEU A 135 -11.21 -2.97 12.21
N LEU A 136 -12.06 -3.77 12.86
CA LEU A 136 -12.48 -3.53 14.24
C LEU A 136 -11.30 -3.58 15.22
N ALA A 137 -10.40 -4.57 15.07
CA ALA A 137 -9.18 -4.63 15.86
C ALA A 137 -8.31 -3.37 15.71
N ALA A 138 -8.21 -2.83 14.49
CA ALA A 138 -7.47 -1.60 14.24
C ALA A 138 -8.15 -0.35 14.81
N LEU A 139 -9.49 -0.31 14.83
CA LEU A 139 -10.25 0.77 15.47
C LEU A 139 -10.14 0.71 16.99
N ASP A 140 -10.17 -0.49 17.57
CA ASP A 140 -10.03 -0.73 19.02
C ASP A 140 -8.62 -0.38 19.53
N ASP A 141 -7.57 -0.59 18.73
CA ASP A 141 -6.18 -0.18 19.06
C ASP A 141 -5.89 1.30 18.74
N MET A 142 -6.77 1.97 17.98
CA MET A 142 -6.54 3.34 17.53
C MET A 142 -6.57 4.31 18.71
N ARG A 143 -5.57 5.20 18.79
CA ARG A 143 -5.52 6.24 19.83
C ARG A 143 -6.75 7.16 19.75
N PRO A 144 -7.39 7.53 20.88
CA PRO A 144 -8.58 8.37 20.89
C PRO A 144 -8.43 9.77 20.28
N THR A 145 -7.20 10.26 20.11
CA THR A 145 -6.92 11.56 19.47
C THR A 145 -6.99 11.50 17.94
N LYS A 146 -7.07 10.31 17.35
CA LYS A 146 -7.12 10.11 15.89
C LYS A 146 -8.57 10.06 15.42
N LYS A 147 -8.81 10.43 14.17
CA LYS A 147 -10.10 10.32 13.51
C LYS A 147 -10.12 9.15 12.54
N PHE A 148 -11.29 8.55 12.35
CA PHE A 148 -11.48 7.48 11.39
C PHE A 148 -12.73 7.69 10.52
N TYR A 149 -12.72 7.12 9.32
CA TYR A 149 -13.91 6.99 8.48
C TYR A 149 -13.90 5.63 7.77
N VAL A 150 -15.08 5.02 7.58
CA VAL A 150 -15.20 3.69 6.97
C VAL A 150 -16.15 3.73 5.78
N PHE A 151 -15.67 3.20 4.66
CA PHE A 151 -16.44 2.88 3.48
C PHE A 151 -16.38 1.39 3.20
N PHE A 152 -17.51 0.82 2.80
CA PHE A 152 -17.58 -0.48 2.13
C PHE A 152 -17.99 -0.29 0.68
N PHE A 153 -17.24 -0.82 -0.28
CA PHE A 153 -17.52 -0.61 -1.70
C PHE A 153 -17.91 -1.91 -2.42
N SER A 154 -18.76 -1.75 -3.45
CA SER A 154 -19.20 -2.82 -4.34
C SER A 154 -19.56 -2.23 -5.72
N SER A 155 -20.46 -2.86 -6.50
CA SER A 155 -20.87 -2.34 -7.82
C SER A 155 -21.54 -0.96 -7.72
N GLY A 156 -20.88 0.10 -8.19
CA GLY A 156 -21.49 1.41 -8.45
C GLY A 156 -21.99 2.20 -7.23
N GLU A 157 -22.14 1.53 -6.09
CA GLU A 157 -22.56 2.08 -4.81
C GLU A 157 -21.57 1.66 -3.73
N HIS A 158 -21.08 2.66 -3.00
CA HIS A 158 -20.39 2.48 -1.73
C HIS A 158 -21.34 2.80 -0.58
N GLN A 159 -21.18 2.09 0.53
CA GLN A 159 -21.84 2.40 1.79
C GLN A 159 -20.84 3.15 2.67
N SER A 160 -21.28 4.24 3.26
CA SER A 160 -20.53 4.99 4.26
C SER A 160 -21.15 4.77 5.64
N MET A 161 -20.34 4.93 6.68
CA MET A 161 -20.83 4.94 8.07
C MET A 161 -21.79 6.11 8.37
N GLY A 162 -21.92 7.07 7.46
CA GLY A 162 -22.68 8.31 7.64
C GLY A 162 -21.92 9.34 8.48
N GLY A 163 -22.44 10.56 8.55
CA GLY A 163 -21.91 11.63 9.40
C GLY A 163 -20.49 12.11 9.07
N GLU A 164 -19.96 12.92 9.98
CA GLU A 164 -18.58 13.41 9.98
C GLU A 164 -17.63 12.36 10.58
N PRO A 165 -16.32 12.37 10.23
CA PRO A 165 -15.32 11.49 10.84
C PRO A 165 -15.20 11.71 12.36
N PRO A 166 -15.62 10.74 13.21
CA PRO A 166 -15.48 10.85 14.64
C PRO A 166 -14.02 10.64 15.07
N PHE A 167 -13.73 11.04 16.29
CA PHE A 167 -12.53 10.58 16.99
C PHE A 167 -12.66 9.09 17.34
N ALA A 168 -11.54 8.38 17.45
CA ALA A 168 -11.47 6.98 17.83
C ALA A 168 -11.66 6.76 19.34
N LEU A 169 -12.66 7.43 19.91
CA LEU A 169 -13.12 7.17 21.27
C LEU A 169 -13.83 5.82 21.29
N GLN A 170 -13.62 5.01 22.32
CA GLN A 170 -14.19 3.65 22.35
C GLN A 170 -15.71 3.64 22.13
N TYR A 171 -16.44 4.62 22.68
CA TYR A 171 -17.89 4.71 22.49
C TYR A 171 -18.29 5.04 21.04
N GLU A 172 -17.49 5.80 20.29
CA GLU A 172 -17.72 6.07 18.86
C GLU A 172 -17.47 4.80 18.03
N VAL A 173 -16.42 4.04 18.38
CA VAL A 173 -16.14 2.74 17.77
C VAL A 173 -17.30 1.77 18.03
N ASP A 174 -17.81 1.72 19.26
CA ASP A 174 -18.93 0.86 19.64
C ASP A 174 -20.25 1.24 18.95
N LEU A 175 -20.47 2.53 18.64
CA LEU A 175 -21.62 2.99 17.85
C LEU A 175 -21.55 2.52 16.39
N VAL A 176 -20.36 2.49 15.79
CA VAL A 176 -20.17 2.12 14.39
C VAL A 176 -20.03 0.60 14.21
N ARG A 177 -19.56 -0.13 15.22
CA ARG A 177 -19.32 -1.59 15.18
C ARG A 177 -20.51 -2.41 14.63
N PRO A 178 -21.76 -2.26 15.10
CA PRO A 178 -22.89 -3.02 14.55
C PRO A 178 -23.14 -2.75 13.06
N TRP A 179 -22.83 -1.53 12.59
CA TRP A 179 -22.94 -1.19 11.17
C TRP A 179 -21.81 -1.82 10.34
N ILE A 180 -20.60 -1.97 10.89
CA ILE A 180 -19.50 -2.69 10.24
C ILE A 180 -19.82 -4.17 10.13
N GLU A 181 -20.28 -4.80 11.22
CA GLU A 181 -20.52 -6.25 11.29
C GLU A 181 -21.68 -6.71 10.40
N LYS A 182 -22.70 -5.87 10.20
CA LYS A 182 -23.87 -6.23 9.36
C LYS A 182 -23.58 -6.25 7.86
N GLN A 183 -22.41 -5.78 7.41
CA GLN A 183 -22.08 -5.71 5.99
C GLN A 183 -22.06 -7.12 5.36
N ARG A 184 -22.53 -7.22 4.12
CA ARG A 184 -22.64 -8.49 3.38
C ARG A 184 -21.95 -8.37 2.03
N ALA A 185 -21.28 -9.46 1.64
CA ALA A 185 -20.59 -9.55 0.36
C ALA A 185 -21.60 -9.60 -0.79
N SER A 186 -21.50 -8.68 -1.74
CA SER A 186 -22.34 -8.62 -2.94
C SER A 186 -21.74 -7.73 -4.03
N GLY A 187 -22.13 -7.98 -5.28
CA GLY A 187 -21.83 -7.10 -6.41
C GLY A 187 -20.39 -7.19 -6.93
N ARG A 188 -20.03 -6.20 -7.76
CA ARG A 188 -18.72 -6.04 -8.42
C ARG A 188 -17.74 -5.24 -7.54
N THR A 189 -16.55 -4.98 -8.06
CA THR A 189 -15.41 -4.40 -7.35
C THR A 189 -15.06 -3.04 -7.96
N ASP A 190 -15.75 -1.97 -7.54
CA ASP A 190 -15.52 -0.59 -8.00
C ASP A 190 -15.41 0.41 -6.82
N PRO A 191 -14.19 0.79 -6.41
CA PRO A 191 -14.00 1.69 -5.26
C PRO A 191 -14.11 3.19 -5.61
N ARG A 192 -14.34 3.56 -6.88
CA ARG A 192 -14.18 4.95 -7.33
C ARG A 192 -15.11 5.94 -6.63
N GLY A 193 -16.34 5.53 -6.29
CA GLY A 193 -17.28 6.35 -5.53
C GLY A 193 -16.75 6.67 -4.13
N ALA A 194 -16.32 5.64 -3.39
CA ALA A 194 -15.73 5.80 -2.06
C ALA A 194 -14.46 6.66 -2.10
N ILE A 195 -13.62 6.48 -3.12
CA ILE A 195 -12.40 7.28 -3.31
C ILE A 195 -12.75 8.76 -3.52
N ARG A 196 -13.70 9.10 -4.41
CA ARG A 196 -14.12 10.50 -4.60
C ARG A 196 -14.60 11.12 -3.30
N GLU A 197 -15.54 10.47 -2.62
CA GLU A 197 -16.08 11.01 -1.36
C GLU A 197 -14.99 11.16 -0.29
N THR A 198 -14.03 10.24 -0.25
CA THR A 198 -12.88 10.33 0.65
C THR A 198 -12.08 11.61 0.43
N PHE A 199 -11.76 11.95 -0.81
CA PHE A 199 -10.97 13.15 -1.11
C PHE A 199 -11.80 14.45 -1.11
N GLU A 200 -13.07 14.39 -1.47
CA GLU A 200 -13.95 15.57 -1.61
C GLU A 200 -14.61 16.00 -0.30
N ARG A 201 -14.84 15.05 0.63
CA ARG A 201 -15.57 15.30 1.88
C ARG A 201 -14.77 14.98 3.12
N ILE A 202 -14.10 13.83 3.14
CA ILE A 202 -13.44 13.34 4.36
C ILE A 202 -12.10 14.05 4.60
N HIS A 203 -11.29 14.22 3.56
CA HIS A 203 -9.95 14.81 3.65
C HIS A 203 -9.05 14.12 4.71
N PRO A 204 -8.80 12.80 4.60
CA PRO A 204 -7.87 12.10 5.48
C PRO A 204 -6.41 12.41 5.15
N ASP A 205 -5.50 12.12 6.08
CA ASP A 205 -4.06 12.08 5.81
C ASP A 205 -3.57 10.68 5.41
N THR A 206 -4.34 9.64 5.75
CA THR A 206 -4.00 8.24 5.47
C THR A 206 -5.23 7.47 5.00
N ILE A 207 -5.11 6.78 3.86
CA ILE A 207 -6.15 5.93 3.27
C ILE A 207 -5.67 4.48 3.27
N TRP A 208 -6.56 3.56 3.59
CA TRP A 208 -6.36 2.12 3.49
C TRP A 208 -7.37 1.52 2.51
N ILE A 209 -6.90 0.87 1.45
CA ILE A 209 -7.77 0.21 0.47
C ILE A 209 -7.55 -1.29 0.55
N LEU A 210 -8.57 -2.07 0.92
CA LEU A 210 -8.51 -3.53 0.95
C LEU A 210 -9.38 -4.13 -0.14
N THR A 211 -8.85 -5.10 -0.90
CA THR A 211 -9.61 -5.91 -1.87
C THR A 211 -9.09 -7.34 -1.99
N ASP A 212 -9.98 -8.29 -2.28
CA ASP A 212 -9.61 -9.69 -2.54
C ASP A 212 -9.58 -10.08 -4.02
N GLY A 213 -9.79 -9.11 -4.91
CA GLY A 213 -9.92 -9.34 -6.34
C GLY A 213 -9.54 -8.12 -7.16
N TRP A 214 -9.86 -8.18 -8.45
CA TRP A 214 -9.52 -7.12 -9.40
C TRP A 214 -10.57 -6.03 -9.42
N PHE A 215 -10.14 -4.78 -9.55
CA PHE A 215 -11.04 -3.66 -9.82
C PHE A 215 -11.63 -3.87 -11.22
N ASN A 216 -12.89 -4.31 -11.27
CA ASN A 216 -13.59 -4.73 -12.48
C ASN A 216 -14.72 -3.75 -12.88
N GLY A 217 -14.73 -2.55 -12.28
CA GLY A 217 -15.51 -1.40 -12.73
C GLY A 217 -15.05 -0.86 -14.09
N LYS A 218 -15.75 0.16 -14.62
CA LYS A 218 -15.44 0.76 -15.93
C LYS A 218 -14.02 1.36 -15.93
N GLY A 219 -13.15 0.84 -16.80
CA GLY A 219 -11.74 1.23 -16.89
C GLY A 219 -10.81 0.49 -15.92
N GLY A 220 -11.37 -0.41 -15.11
CA GLY A 220 -10.68 -1.30 -14.20
C GLY A 220 -9.71 -0.59 -13.26
N SER A 221 -8.62 -1.27 -12.94
CA SER A 221 -7.64 -0.77 -12.00
C SER A 221 -6.78 0.40 -12.49
N ALA A 222 -6.61 0.54 -13.80
CA ALA A 222 -5.96 1.72 -14.39
C ALA A 222 -6.76 2.99 -14.10
N ALA A 223 -8.10 2.92 -14.18
CA ALA A 223 -8.97 4.06 -13.85
C ALA A 223 -8.94 4.40 -12.36
N VAL A 224 -8.84 3.40 -11.48
CA VAL A 224 -8.70 3.62 -10.02
C VAL A 224 -7.38 4.33 -9.71
N ARG A 225 -6.26 3.82 -10.23
CA ARG A 225 -4.94 4.42 -10.03
C ARG A 225 -4.86 5.84 -10.57
N LYS A 226 -5.42 6.08 -11.77
CA LYS A 226 -5.51 7.41 -12.38
C LYS A 226 -6.34 8.37 -11.52
N LEU A 227 -7.52 7.94 -11.04
CA LEU A 227 -8.38 8.76 -10.19
C LEU A 227 -7.65 9.22 -8.92
N ILE A 228 -6.97 8.32 -8.22
CA ILE A 228 -6.22 8.67 -7.01
C ILE A 228 -5.10 9.67 -7.35
N THR A 229 -4.41 9.49 -8.47
CA THR A 229 -3.38 10.43 -8.95
C THR A 229 -3.94 11.82 -9.26
N GLU A 230 -5.15 11.90 -9.82
CA GLU A 230 -5.82 13.17 -10.12
C GLU A 230 -6.33 13.88 -8.85
N LEU A 231 -6.72 13.13 -7.82
CA LEU A 231 -7.24 13.68 -6.55
C LEU A 231 -6.13 14.03 -5.55
N ASN A 232 -5.03 13.27 -5.52
CA ASN A 232 -3.91 13.44 -4.59
C ASN A 232 -2.72 14.11 -5.28
N THR A 233 -2.92 15.28 -5.89
CA THR A 233 -1.93 15.95 -6.74
C THR A 233 -0.69 16.43 -5.97
N ASP A 234 -0.86 16.81 -4.70
CA ASP A 234 0.21 17.23 -3.79
C ASP A 234 0.98 16.06 -3.15
N ARG A 235 0.44 14.84 -3.27
CA ARG A 235 0.97 13.60 -2.68
C ARG A 235 1.08 13.65 -1.15
N LEU A 236 0.29 14.50 -0.49
CA LEU A 236 0.28 14.62 0.97
C LEU A 236 -0.51 13.49 1.63
N VAL A 237 -1.56 12.99 0.97
CA VAL A 237 -2.34 11.86 1.48
C VAL A 237 -1.60 10.56 1.23
N ARG A 238 -1.32 9.81 2.29
CA ARG A 238 -0.74 8.47 2.20
C ARG A 238 -1.81 7.46 1.77
N VAL A 239 -1.57 6.67 0.73
CA VAL A 239 -2.51 5.61 0.32
C VAL A 239 -1.87 4.23 0.45
N ASN A 240 -2.27 3.48 1.47
CA ASN A 240 -1.90 2.08 1.64
C ASN A 240 -2.90 1.17 0.94
N THR A 241 -2.41 0.09 0.35
CA THR A 241 -3.24 -0.93 -0.32
C THR A 241 -3.03 -2.30 0.31
N VAL A 242 -4.08 -3.11 0.32
CA VAL A 242 -4.10 -4.43 0.94
C VAL A 242 -4.72 -5.42 -0.04
N GLY A 243 -3.90 -6.32 -0.55
CA GLY A 243 -4.34 -7.46 -1.33
C GLY A 243 -4.63 -8.62 -0.40
N PHE A 244 -5.85 -9.15 -0.44
CA PHE A 244 -6.26 -10.22 0.46
C PHE A 244 -6.70 -11.47 -0.30
N GLY A 245 -5.88 -12.51 -0.34
CA GLY A 245 -6.18 -13.69 -1.16
C GLY A 245 -5.28 -14.87 -0.85
N ARG A 246 -5.46 -16.01 -1.54
CA ARG A 246 -4.59 -17.18 -1.32
C ARG A 246 -3.21 -17.03 -1.97
N ASP A 247 -3.16 -16.24 -3.04
CA ASP A 247 -1.94 -15.96 -3.81
C ASP A 247 -1.97 -14.48 -4.25
N PRO A 248 -0.85 -13.75 -4.16
CA PRO A 248 -0.74 -12.36 -4.60
C PRO A 248 -1.07 -12.16 -6.10
N LYS A 249 -0.99 -13.19 -6.94
CA LYS A 249 -1.38 -13.14 -8.35
C LYS A 249 -2.89 -13.02 -8.55
N ASN A 250 -3.68 -13.37 -7.53
CA ASN A 250 -5.14 -13.39 -7.59
C ASN A 250 -5.77 -12.06 -7.12
N VAL A 251 -4.97 -11.11 -6.66
CA VAL A 251 -5.43 -9.77 -6.27
C VAL A 251 -5.05 -8.74 -7.35
N ASP A 252 -5.55 -7.50 -7.23
CA ASP A 252 -5.35 -6.51 -8.27
C ASP A 252 -3.87 -6.11 -8.46
N ARG A 253 -3.38 -6.23 -9.70
CA ARG A 253 -1.99 -5.93 -10.07
C ARG A 253 -1.55 -4.48 -9.83
N ASN A 254 -2.49 -3.54 -9.74
CA ASN A 254 -2.19 -2.12 -9.55
C ASN A 254 -2.15 -1.70 -8.08
N LEU A 255 -2.45 -2.58 -7.10
CA LEU A 255 -2.38 -2.21 -5.67
C LEU A 255 -1.00 -1.68 -5.30
N GLY A 256 0.05 -2.36 -5.77
CA GLY A 256 1.43 -1.93 -5.63
C GLY A 256 1.71 -0.55 -6.23
N GLY A 257 1.24 -0.32 -7.46
CA GLY A 257 1.40 0.97 -8.15
C GLY A 257 0.64 2.11 -7.47
N ILE A 258 -0.56 1.86 -6.95
CA ILE A 258 -1.35 2.84 -6.19
C ILE A 258 -0.62 3.26 -4.93
N ALA A 259 -0.07 2.30 -4.17
CA ALA A 259 0.65 2.61 -2.95
C ALA A 259 1.94 3.38 -3.23
N ALA A 260 2.71 2.94 -4.22
CA ALA A 260 3.95 3.57 -4.64
C ALA A 260 3.75 5.02 -5.10
N ASP A 261 2.70 5.29 -5.86
CA ASP A 261 2.39 6.65 -6.34
C ASP A 261 2.00 7.62 -5.21
N ASN A 262 1.68 7.13 -4.01
CA ASN A 262 1.02 7.92 -2.96
C ASN A 262 1.66 7.71 -1.57
N ASN A 263 3.00 7.58 -1.51
CA ASN A 263 3.77 7.50 -0.25
C ASN A 263 3.28 6.42 0.73
N GLY A 264 2.62 5.38 0.22
CA GLY A 264 2.04 4.30 0.99
C GLY A 264 2.79 2.99 0.83
N THR A 265 2.23 1.94 1.43
CA THR A 265 2.75 0.58 1.35
C THR A 265 1.67 -0.35 0.83
N TYR A 266 2.07 -1.26 -0.06
CA TYR A 266 1.23 -2.37 -0.47
C TYR A 266 1.48 -3.55 0.48
N PHE A 267 0.41 -4.07 1.06
CA PHE A 267 0.43 -5.23 1.94
C PHE A 267 -0.28 -6.40 1.26
N PHE A 268 0.20 -7.61 1.51
CA PHE A 268 -0.51 -8.81 1.12
C PHE A 268 -0.81 -9.65 2.36
N SER A 269 -2.05 -10.11 2.45
CA SER A 269 -2.48 -11.02 3.50
C SER A 269 -3.07 -12.26 2.87
N ARG A 270 -2.68 -13.41 3.40
CA ARG A 270 -3.21 -14.70 2.98
C ARG A 270 -4.60 -14.93 3.56
N SER A 271 -5.56 -15.30 2.73
CA SER A 271 -6.94 -15.59 3.16
C SER A 271 -7.16 -17.03 3.64
N ASP A 272 -6.20 -17.91 3.38
CA ASP A 272 -6.23 -19.35 3.68
C ASP A 272 -5.44 -19.75 4.93
N ILE A 273 -4.90 -18.80 5.69
CA ILE A 273 -4.16 -19.13 6.91
C ILE A 273 -5.16 -19.74 7.93
N PRO A 274 -4.95 -21.00 8.38
CA PRO A 274 -5.76 -21.58 9.44
C PRO A 274 -5.66 -20.69 10.68
N ARG A 275 -6.78 -20.41 11.34
CA ARG A 275 -6.74 -19.80 12.67
C ARG A 275 -5.80 -20.64 13.53
N ASN A 276 -4.63 -20.10 13.86
CA ASN A 276 -3.83 -20.65 14.92
C ASN A 276 -4.61 -20.32 16.20
N ASP A 277 -5.47 -21.25 16.58
CA ASP A 277 -6.19 -21.24 17.85
C ASP A 277 -5.18 -21.53 18.95
N ASN A 278 -4.35 -20.53 19.26
CA ASN A 278 -3.46 -20.54 20.41
C ASN A 278 -3.79 -19.31 21.25
N ARG A 279 -4.97 -19.36 21.88
CA ARG A 279 -5.10 -18.86 23.25
C ARG A 279 -4.59 -19.97 24.17
N ASN A 280 -3.43 -19.74 24.77
CA ASN A 280 -3.14 -20.22 26.12
C ASN A 280 -2.68 -19.00 26.90
#